data_AF-A0A4R1R7N3-F1
#
_entry.id   AF-A0A4R1R7N3-F1
#
_cell.length_a   1.000
_cell.length_b   1.000
_cell.length_c   1.000
_cell.angle_alpha   90.00
_cell.angle_beta   90.00
_cell.angle_gamma   90.00
#
_symmetry.space_group_name_H-M   'P 1'
#
loop_
_entity.id
_entity.type
_entity.pdbx_description
1 polymer ?
#
loop_
_entity_poly.entity_id
_entity_poly.type
_entity_poly.pdbx_seq_one_letter_code
_entity_poly.pdbx_strand_id
1 'polypeptide(L)'
;MANYLNWMGIVLIHFTQQIFLRGVAMLERKNDESENKQYIVRLMGEEYLIRGNDNREYVDTIASYLDDIFKSIASNNPKLNKSQIAVLAALKVADEIHKLRQEYQYLDRLLAEAE
;
A
#
# COMPACT_ATOMS: atom_id res chain seq x y z
N MET A 1 35.70 39.95 -25.18
CA MET A 1 35.99 39.94 -23.73
C MET A 1 34.80 40.38 -22.88
N ALA A 2 34.04 41.43 -23.23
CA ALA A 2 32.92 41.93 -22.41
C ALA A 2 31.70 40.98 -22.27
N ASN A 3 31.42 40.12 -23.26
CA ASN A 3 30.25 39.21 -23.22
C ASN A 3 30.45 37.98 -22.34
N TYR A 4 31.71 37.60 -22.06
CA TYR A 4 32.01 36.40 -21.29
C TYR A 4 31.62 36.57 -19.81
N LEU A 5 31.81 37.78 -19.25
CA LEU A 5 31.40 38.09 -17.88
C LEU A 5 29.88 38.00 -17.69
N ASN A 6 29.10 38.41 -18.70
CA ASN A 6 27.64 38.34 -18.63
C ASN A 6 27.14 36.87 -18.70
N TRP A 7 27.70 36.09 -19.64
CA TRP A 7 27.41 34.66 -19.74
C TRP A 7 27.84 33.86 -18.52
N MET A 8 29.00 34.19 -17.93
CA MET A 8 29.50 33.52 -16.73
C MET A 8 28.64 33.82 -15.51
N GLY A 9 28.09 35.04 -15.39
CA GLY A 9 27.12 35.41 -14.35
C GLY A 9 25.82 34.61 -14.44
N ILE A 10 25.26 34.45 -15.64
CA ILE A 10 24.05 33.65 -15.88
C ILE A 10 24.29 32.18 -15.51
N VAL A 11 25.43 31.61 -15.89
CA VAL A 11 25.80 30.22 -15.56
C VAL A 11 25.96 30.02 -14.05
N LEU A 12 26.56 30.99 -13.33
CA LEU A 12 26.69 30.95 -11.87
C LEU A 12 25.32 31.00 -11.16
N ILE A 13 24.37 31.81 -11.65
CA ILE A 13 23.01 31.88 -11.10
C ILE A 13 22.25 30.56 -11.30
N HIS A 14 22.34 29.97 -12.50
CA HIS A 14 21.74 28.66 -12.74
C HIS A 14 22.36 27.57 -11.88
N PHE A 15 23.68 27.58 -11.69
CA PHE A 15 24.38 26.59 -10.88
C PHE A 15 24.02 26.70 -9.39
N THR A 16 23.94 27.93 -8.86
CA THR A 16 23.51 28.18 -7.48
C THR A 16 22.03 27.85 -7.26
N GLN A 17 21.14 28.14 -8.22
CA GLN A 17 19.75 27.66 -8.21
C GLN A 17 19.67 26.13 -8.20
N GLN A 18 20.49 25.45 -9.00
CA GLN A 18 20.48 24.00 -9.08
C GLN A 18 20.94 23.33 -7.77
N ILE A 19 21.94 23.91 -7.09
CA ILE A 19 22.39 23.44 -5.77
C ILE A 19 21.32 23.67 -4.70
N PHE A 20 20.68 24.85 -4.70
CA PHE A 20 19.63 25.18 -3.73
C PHE A 20 18.39 24.29 -3.90
N LEU A 21 17.90 24.10 -5.14
CA LEU A 21 16.78 23.20 -5.44
C LEU A 21 17.09 21.75 -5.04
N ARG A 22 18.33 21.30 -5.22
CA ARG A 22 18.77 19.98 -4.78
C ARG A 22 18.80 19.84 -3.25
N GLY A 23 19.15 20.93 -2.54
CA GLY A 23 19.06 21.00 -1.08
C GLY A 23 17.63 20.99 -0.56
N VAL A 24 16.72 21.76 -1.18
CA VAL A 24 15.28 21.75 -0.86
C VAL A 24 14.66 20.36 -1.13
N ALA A 25 14.98 19.75 -2.27
CA ALA A 25 14.57 18.39 -2.59
C ALA A 25 15.14 17.33 -1.61
N MET A 26 16.29 17.60 -0.98
CA MET A 26 16.85 16.74 0.07
C MET A 26 16.13 16.89 1.42
N LEU A 27 15.61 18.09 1.72
CA LEU A 27 14.80 18.35 2.90
C LEU A 27 13.38 17.79 2.77
N GLU A 28 12.80 17.78 1.56
CA GLU A 28 11.51 17.13 1.30
C GLU A 28 11.57 15.61 1.42
N ARG A 29 12.72 14.97 1.14
CA ARG A 29 12.87 13.50 1.27
C ARG A 29 12.81 12.97 2.70
N LYS A 30 12.79 13.84 3.72
CA LYS A 30 12.78 13.41 5.13
C LYS A 30 11.38 13.19 5.71
N ASN A 31 10.31 13.37 4.94
CA ASN A 31 8.92 13.20 5.38
C ASN A 31 8.22 11.92 4.87
N ASP A 32 8.92 11.07 4.10
CA ASP A 32 8.41 9.76 3.65
C ASP A 32 8.94 8.58 4.50
N GLU A 33 9.52 8.85 5.67
CA GLU A 33 9.60 7.84 6.73
C GLU A 33 8.24 7.77 7.42
N SER A 34 7.24 7.26 6.70
CA SER A 34 6.02 6.79 7.33
C SER A 34 6.41 5.83 8.44
N GLU A 35 6.13 6.18 9.70
CA GLU A 35 6.41 5.32 10.86
C GLU A 35 5.90 3.92 10.55
N ASN A 36 6.82 2.98 10.32
CA ASN A 36 6.47 1.61 10.00
C ASN A 36 5.96 0.94 11.29
N LYS A 37 4.66 1.09 11.54
CA LYS A 37 4.01 0.57 12.74
C LYS A 37 3.99 -0.95 12.69
N GLN A 38 4.19 -1.54 13.86
CA GLN A 38 4.25 -2.99 14.04
C GLN A 38 3.03 -3.43 14.85
N TYR A 39 2.35 -4.46 14.35
CA TYR A 39 1.15 -5.01 14.94
C TYR A 39 1.32 -6.50 15.16
N ILE A 40 1.07 -6.95 16.39
CA ILE A 40 0.98 -8.38 16.69
C ILE A 40 -0.49 -8.75 16.63
N VAL A 41 -0.84 -9.66 15.73
CA VAL A 41 -2.20 -10.19 15.58
C VAL A 41 -2.19 -11.71 15.74
N ARG A 42 -3.30 -12.27 16.21
CA ARG A 42 -3.44 -13.72 16.36
C ARG A 42 -4.39 -14.27 15.30
N LEU A 43 -3.90 -15.18 14.46
CA LEU A 43 -4.64 -15.81 13.37
C LEU A 43 -4.47 -17.33 13.45
N MET A 44 -5.55 -18.10 13.36
CA MET A 44 -5.49 -19.58 13.47
C MET A 44 -4.73 -20.10 14.71
N GLY A 45 -4.81 -19.34 15.81
CA GLY A 45 -4.14 -19.65 17.08
C GLY A 45 -2.66 -19.26 17.16
N GLU A 46 -2.04 -18.80 16.06
CA GLU A 46 -0.64 -18.37 15.99
C GLU A 46 -0.54 -16.84 15.98
N GLU A 47 0.57 -16.30 16.48
CA GLU A 47 0.84 -14.85 16.42
C GLU A 47 1.64 -14.48 15.16
N TYR A 48 1.24 -13.39 14.50
CA TYR A 48 1.87 -12.85 13.31
C TYR A 48 2.22 -11.38 13.54
N LEU A 49 3.43 -11.00 13.14
CA LEU A 49 3.90 -9.62 13.13
C LEU A 49 3.60 -8.98 11.77
N ILE A 50 2.69 -8.01 11.76
CA ILE A 50 2.34 -7.20 10.58
C ILE A 50 3.06 -5.86 10.68
N ARG A 51 3.63 -5.42 9.55
CA ARG A 51 4.29 -4.12 9.40
C ARG A 51 3.50 -3.28 8.40
N GLY A 52 3.14 -2.05 8.77
CA GLY A 52 2.36 -1.18 7.89
C GLY A 52 2.10 0.18 8.48
N ASN A 53 1.60 1.09 7.65
CA ASN A 53 1.25 2.46 8.05
C ASN A 53 -0.21 2.61 8.49
N ASP A 54 -1.01 1.55 8.34
CA ASP A 54 -2.40 1.54 8.74
C ASP A 54 -2.56 1.78 10.24
N ASN A 55 -3.76 2.13 10.70
CA ASN A 55 -4.05 2.28 12.12
C ASN A 55 -4.35 0.92 12.79
N ARG A 56 -4.29 0.88 14.12
CA ARG A 56 -4.52 -0.35 14.90
C ARG A 56 -5.91 -0.95 14.66
N GLU A 57 -6.94 -0.10 14.66
CA GLU A 57 -8.34 -0.50 14.50
C GLU A 57 -8.59 -1.21 13.15
N TYR A 58 -8.01 -0.69 12.07
CA TYR A 58 -8.10 -1.29 10.75
C TYR A 58 -7.40 -2.66 10.71
N VAL A 59 -6.19 -2.76 11.27
CA VAL A 59 -5.46 -4.03 11.34
C VAL A 59 -6.24 -5.08 12.14
N ASP A 60 -6.82 -4.71 13.28
CA ASP A 60 -7.66 -5.61 14.09
C ASP A 60 -8.94 -6.02 13.34
N THR A 61 -9.52 -5.11 12.55
CA THR A 61 -10.69 -5.40 11.70
C THR A 61 -10.35 -6.43 10.63
N ILE A 62 -9.24 -6.25 9.91
CA ILE A 62 -8.78 -7.20 8.88
C ILE A 62 -8.41 -8.56 9.51
N ALA A 63 -7.76 -8.55 10.67
CA ALA A 63 -7.43 -9.78 11.38
C ALA A 63 -8.68 -10.56 11.80
N SER A 64 -9.69 -9.86 12.33
CA SER A 64 -10.97 -10.46 12.71
C SER A 64 -11.70 -11.05 11.50
N TYR A 65 -11.72 -10.31 10.39
CA TYR A 65 -12.31 -10.78 9.13
C TYR A 65 -11.64 -12.07 8.61
N LEU A 66 -10.31 -12.11 8.61
CA LEU A 66 -9.56 -13.30 8.21
C LEU A 66 -9.79 -14.48 9.15
N ASP A 67 -9.87 -14.25 10.46
CA ASP A 67 -10.12 -15.32 11.44
C ASP A 67 -11.49 -15.99 11.23
N ASP A 68 -12.51 -15.21 10.89
CA ASP A 68 -13.83 -15.74 10.54
C ASP A 68 -13.81 -16.58 9.26
N ILE A 69 -13.05 -16.15 8.24
CA ILE A 69 -12.81 -16.95 7.04
C ILE A 69 -12.13 -18.27 7.40
N PHE A 70 -11.09 -18.24 8.23
CA PHE A 70 -10.38 -19.46 8.64
C PHE A 70 -11.31 -20.42 9.39
N LYS A 71 -12.10 -19.92 10.36
CA LYS A 71 -13.08 -20.74 11.09
C LYS A 71 -14.12 -21.36 10.15
N SER A 72 -14.62 -20.58 9.19
CA SER A 72 -15.58 -21.07 8.19
C SER A 72 -14.98 -22.18 7.31
N ILE A 73 -13.72 -22.05 6.88
CA ILE A 73 -13.08 -23.06 6.04
C ILE A 73 -12.77 -24.32 6.86
N ALA A 74 -12.22 -24.14 8.06
CA ALA A 74 -11.82 -25.22 8.96
C ALA A 74 -13.02 -26.06 9.42
N SER A 75 -14.14 -25.42 9.78
CA SER A 75 -15.37 -26.12 10.21
C SER A 75 -15.98 -26.97 9.10
N ASN A 76 -15.96 -26.50 7.85
CA ASN A 76 -16.45 -27.24 6.70
C ASN A 76 -15.49 -28.34 6.22
N ASN A 77 -14.20 -28.23 6.54
CA ASN A 77 -13.16 -29.11 6.00
C ASN A 77 -12.17 -29.58 7.09
N PRO A 78 -12.61 -30.41 8.05
CA PRO A 78 -11.82 -30.76 9.24
C PRO A 78 -10.52 -31.55 8.95
N LYS A 79 -10.35 -32.05 7.73
CA LYS A 79 -9.14 -32.80 7.31
C LYS A 79 -8.02 -31.91 6.76
N LEU A 80 -8.29 -30.63 6.51
CA LEU A 80 -7.29 -29.72 5.95
C LEU A 80 -6.31 -29.25 7.02
N ASN A 81 -5.04 -29.16 6.65
CA ASN A 81 -4.02 -28.56 7.51
C ASN A 81 -4.08 -27.02 7.45
N LYS A 82 -3.36 -26.35 8.37
CA LYS A 82 -3.35 -24.88 8.47
C LYS A 82 -2.94 -24.21 7.15
N SER A 83 -1.95 -24.75 6.43
CA SER A 83 -1.48 -24.20 5.16
C SER A 83 -2.53 -24.30 4.05
N GLN A 84 -3.24 -25.42 3.94
CA GLN A 84 -4.33 -25.59 2.99
C GLN A 84 -5.49 -24.63 3.28
N ILE A 85 -5.84 -24.46 4.56
CA ILE A 85 -6.84 -23.48 4.99
C ILE A 85 -6.40 -22.06 4.60
N ALA A 86 -5.13 -21.71 4.83
CA ALA A 86 -4.58 -20.41 4.46
C ALA A 86 -4.64 -20.14 2.94
N VAL A 87 -4.31 -21.15 2.12
CA VAL A 87 -4.39 -21.05 0.65
C VAL A 87 -5.83 -20.84 0.19
N LEU A 88 -6.81 -21.56 0.76
CA LEU A 88 -8.22 -21.39 0.43
C LEU A 88 -8.76 -20.03 0.88
N ALA A 89 -8.33 -19.52 2.03
CA ALA A 89 -8.68 -18.19 2.49
C ALA A 89 -8.13 -17.11 1.55
N ALA A 90 -6.86 -17.23 1.13
CA ALA A 90 -6.24 -16.33 0.16
C ALA A 90 -7.00 -16.35 -1.17
N LEU A 91 -7.41 -17.53 -1.65
CA LEU A 91 -8.21 -17.67 -2.87
C LEU A 91 -9.58 -16.98 -2.73
N LYS A 92 -10.25 -17.15 -1.59
CA LYS A 92 -11.54 -16.50 -1.31
C LYS A 92 -11.41 -14.97 -1.35
N VAL A 93 -10.44 -14.41 -0.64
CA VAL A 93 -10.21 -12.95 -0.60
C VAL A 93 -9.81 -12.41 -1.98
N ALA A 94 -8.98 -13.14 -2.73
CA ALA A 94 -8.61 -12.76 -4.09
C ALA A 94 -9.83 -12.73 -5.04
N ASP A 95 -10.72 -13.71 -4.94
CA ASP A 95 -11.97 -13.77 -5.72
C ASP A 95 -12.92 -12.61 -5.38
N GLU A 96 -13.09 -12.28 -4.10
CA GLU A 96 -13.88 -11.13 -3.64
C GLU A 96 -13.35 -9.81 -4.23
N ILE A 97 -12.03 -9.57 -4.14
CA ILE A 97 -11.39 -8.39 -4.72
C ILE A 97 -11.54 -8.38 -6.25
N HIS A 98 -11.39 -9.53 -6.89
CA HIS A 98 -11.52 -9.63 -8.34
C HIS A 98 -12.93 -9.27 -8.82
N LYS A 99 -13.95 -9.82 -8.16
CA LYS A 99 -15.37 -9.51 -8.46
C LYS A 99 -15.69 -8.04 -8.20
N LEU A 100 -15.22 -7.48 -7.09
CA LEU A 100 -15.43 -6.07 -6.77
C LEU A 100 -14.81 -5.14 -7.83
N ARG A 101 -13.64 -5.50 -8.36
CA ARG A 101 -13.01 -4.76 -9.48
C ARG A 101 -13.81 -4.86 -10.77
N GLN A 102 -14.37 -6.03 -11.07
CA GLN A 102 -15.21 -6.21 -12.25
C GLN A 102 -16.49 -5.36 -12.15
N GLU A 103 -17.11 -5.32 -10.97
CA GLU A 103 -18.30 -4.49 -10.71
C GLU A 103 -18.00 -3.00 -10.87
N TYR A 104 -16.87 -2.53 -10.32
CA TYR A 104 -16.42 -1.15 -10.50
C TYR A 104 -16.21 -0.80 -11.98
N GLN A 105 -15.53 -1.66 -12.74
CA GLN A 105 -15.33 -1.47 -14.18
C GLN A 105 -16.64 -1.47 -14.97
N TYR A 106 -17.61 -2.27 -14.55
CA TYR A 106 -18.93 -2.28 -15.16
C TYR A 106 -19.67 -0.97 -14.89
N LEU A 107 -19.61 -0.46 -13.66
CA LEU A 107 -20.23 0.81 -13.29
C LEU A 107 -19.60 2.00 -14.03
N ASP A 108 -18.27 2.03 -14.15
CA ASP A 108 -17.55 3.06 -14.91
C ASP A 108 -18.01 3.11 -16.38
N ARG A 109 -18.24 1.95 -17.00
CA ARG A 109 -18.75 1.87 -18.38
C ARG A 109 -20.17 2.42 -18.51
N LEU A 110 -21.05 2.08 -17.57
CA LEU A 110 -22.41 2.61 -17.57
C LEU A 110 -22.44 4.12 -17.42
N LEU A 111 -21.58 4.69 -16.58
CA LEU A 111 -21.46 6.14 -16.43
C LEU A 111 -20.96 6.78 -17.73
N ALA A 112 -19.97 6.18 -18.40
CA ALA A 112 -19.44 6.70 -19.66
C ALA A 112 -20.44 6.61 -20.84
N GLU A 113 -21.36 5.64 -20.83
CA GLU A 113 -22.42 5.53 -21.84
C GLU A 113 -23.61 6.47 -21.59
N ALA A 114 -23.75 6.99 -20.36
CA ALA A 114 -24.82 7.90 -19.97
C ALA A 114 -24.48 9.40 -20.21
N GLU A 115 -23.20 9.70 -20.46
CA GLU A 115 -22.69 11.02 -20.91
C GLU A 115 -22.76 11.17 -22.43
#